data_AF-A0A6G0VN95-F1
#
_entry.id   AF-A0A6G0VN95-F1
#
_cell.length_a   1.000
_cell.length_b   1.000
_cell.length_c   1.000
_cell.angle_alpha   90.00
_cell.angle_beta   90.00
_cell.angle_gamma   90.00
#
_symmetry.space_group_name_H-M   'P 1'
#
loop_
_entity.id
_entity.type
_entity.pdbx_description
1 polymer ?
#
loop_
_entity_poly.entity_id
_entity_poly.type
_entity_poly.pdbx_seq_one_letter_code
_entity_poly.pdbx_strand_id
1 'polypeptide(L)'
;MAIITDTIVSHIDSIFCYAVELPLKLQREKDILIYGIKRKSTPNHIGYNSIFQNQNINPTNIIRKKITPLHDTFSHLCTKFKIHTSIKNKITFQKFPPWLWKIQLNTELTQYNKHETNPTVIISHFKEIIQNKYSNFSQIYTDASKSQHGTGFAIIKDETKILHKLPQESRIFTAENYALLEAIRYINLTSSNNNILIVNDSFSALQALQNPFSTNEITQNIQSELYSTKKNIEFMW
;
A
#
# COMPACT_ATOMS: atom_id res chain seq x y z
N MET A 1 19.91 1.77 -55.44
CA MET A 1 20.45 2.40 -54.21
C MET A 1 19.33 2.45 -53.18
N ALA A 2 19.18 1.39 -52.39
CA ALA A 2 18.30 1.35 -51.24
C ALA A 2 19.01 0.46 -50.22
N ILE A 3 19.74 1.12 -49.32
CA ILE A 3 20.44 0.48 -48.22
C ILE A 3 19.34 0.11 -47.22
N ILE A 4 18.92 -1.14 -47.23
CA ILE A 4 18.18 -1.73 -46.13
C ILE A 4 19.19 -1.87 -45.00
N THR A 5 19.24 -0.86 -44.12
CA THR A 5 19.96 -0.98 -42.86
C THR A 5 19.17 -1.95 -41.99
N ASP A 6 19.55 -3.23 -42.06
CA ASP A 6 19.17 -4.24 -41.09
C ASP A 6 19.52 -3.73 -39.69
N THR A 7 18.51 -3.24 -38.99
CA THR A 7 18.49 -3.17 -37.53
C THR A 7 18.63 -4.60 -37.02
N ILE A 8 19.87 -4.98 -36.73
CA ILE A 8 20.18 -6.16 -35.92
C ILE A 8 19.64 -5.88 -34.52
N VAL A 9 18.36 -6.17 -34.30
CA VAL A 9 17.89 -6.57 -32.97
C VAL A 9 18.79 -7.76 -32.61
N SER A 10 19.49 -7.68 -31.48
CA SER A 10 20.47 -8.70 -31.12
C SER A 10 19.81 -10.10 -31.23
N HIS A 11 20.53 -11.09 -31.77
CA HIS A 11 19.98 -12.42 -32.04
C HIS A 11 19.28 -13.03 -30.80
N ILE A 12 19.76 -12.62 -29.62
CA ILE A 12 19.27 -12.99 -28.30
C ILE A 12 17.92 -12.31 -27.98
N ASP A 13 17.77 -11.01 -28.24
CA ASP A 13 16.51 -10.29 -27.99
C ASP A 13 15.38 -10.81 -28.91
N SER A 14 15.72 -11.24 -30.13
CA SER A 14 14.79 -11.91 -31.04
C SER A 14 14.30 -13.25 -30.48
N ILE A 15 15.21 -14.07 -29.93
CA ILE A 15 14.85 -15.35 -29.28
C ILE A 15 13.89 -15.14 -28.10
N PHE A 16 14.15 -14.14 -27.24
CA PHE A 16 13.24 -13.83 -26.13
C PHE A 16 11.88 -13.34 -26.61
N CYS A 17 11.83 -12.57 -27.70
CA CYS A 17 10.58 -12.14 -28.31
C CYS A 17 9.74 -13.35 -28.80
N TYR A 18 10.36 -14.32 -29.47
CA TYR A 18 9.70 -15.57 -29.87
C TYR A 18 9.24 -16.42 -28.67
N ALA A 19 9.98 -16.40 -27.56
CA ALA A 19 9.64 -17.09 -26.32
C ALA A 19 8.58 -16.36 -25.47
N VAL A 20 8.10 -15.18 -25.90
CA VAL A 20 7.20 -14.30 -25.12
C VAL A 20 7.83 -13.91 -23.77
N GLU A 21 9.15 -13.79 -23.73
CA GLU A 21 9.92 -13.39 -22.56
C GLU A 21 10.47 -11.97 -22.72
N LEU A 22 10.66 -11.29 -21.59
CA LEU A 22 11.21 -9.94 -21.59
C LEU A 22 12.70 -9.99 -21.96
N PRO A 23 13.21 -9.11 -22.84
CA PRO A 23 14.65 -9.03 -23.13
C PRO A 23 15.51 -8.92 -21.87
N LEU A 24 16.67 -9.59 -21.84
CA LEU A 24 17.55 -9.68 -20.65
C LEU A 24 17.91 -8.32 -20.06
N LYS A 25 18.11 -7.31 -20.93
CA LYS A 25 18.38 -5.94 -20.48
C LYS A 25 17.23 -5.38 -19.64
N LEU A 26 15.99 -5.55 -20.10
CA LEU A 26 14.81 -5.07 -19.39
C LEU A 26 14.55 -5.89 -18.12
N GLN A 27 14.80 -7.20 -18.14
CA GLN A 27 14.73 -8.03 -16.92
C GLN A 27 15.70 -7.51 -15.86
N ARG A 28 16.96 -7.26 -16.25
CA ARG A 28 17.97 -6.71 -15.34
C ARG A 28 17.58 -5.33 -14.80
N GLU A 29 17.08 -4.42 -15.64
CA GLU A 29 16.60 -3.11 -15.20
C GLU A 29 15.44 -3.26 -14.17
N LYS A 30 14.49 -4.15 -14.44
CA LYS A 30 13.36 -4.48 -13.54
C LYS A 30 13.86 -5.04 -12.21
N ASP A 31 14.76 -6.01 -12.23
CA ASP A 31 15.24 -6.67 -11.01
C ASP A 31 16.07 -5.72 -10.15
N ILE A 32 16.90 -4.87 -10.76
CA ILE A 32 17.64 -3.81 -10.06
C ILE A 32 16.68 -2.85 -9.37
N LEU A 33 15.63 -2.41 -10.07
CA LEU A 33 14.61 -1.53 -9.49
C LEU A 33 13.89 -2.20 -8.32
N ILE A 34 13.39 -3.43 -8.49
CA ILE A 34 12.68 -4.17 -7.45
C ILE A 34 13.58 -4.37 -6.23
N TYR A 35 14.82 -4.78 -6.45
CA TYR A 35 15.78 -5.01 -5.37
C TYR A 35 16.13 -3.70 -4.64
N GLY A 36 16.43 -2.63 -5.38
CA GLY A 36 16.76 -1.34 -4.80
C GLY A 36 15.60 -0.72 -4.01
N ILE A 37 14.37 -0.81 -4.53
CA ILE A 37 13.15 -0.38 -3.82
C ILE A 37 12.96 -1.21 -2.54
N LYS A 38 13.07 -2.54 -2.63
CA LYS A 38 12.95 -3.44 -1.46
C LYS A 38 14.00 -3.12 -0.40
N ARG A 39 15.23 -2.80 -0.78
CA ARG A 39 16.27 -2.43 0.18
C ARG A 39 16.02 -1.06 0.79
N LYS A 40 15.63 -0.05 -0.01
CA LYS A 40 15.23 1.26 0.52
C LYS A 40 14.06 1.18 1.51
N SER A 41 13.12 0.25 1.31
CA SER A 41 11.99 0.04 2.23
C SER A 41 12.38 -0.68 3.53
N THR A 42 13.54 -1.33 3.58
CA THR A 42 14.03 -2.08 4.74
C THR A 42 15.37 -1.51 5.25
N PRO A 43 15.39 -0.35 5.90
CA PRO A 43 16.65 0.30 6.32
C PRO A 43 17.46 -0.55 7.31
N ASN A 44 16.81 -1.43 8.08
CA ASN A 44 17.47 -2.30 9.07
C ASN A 44 18.14 -3.54 8.45
N HIS A 45 17.99 -3.77 7.14
CA HIS A 45 18.57 -4.94 6.48
C HIS A 45 20.05 -4.70 6.12
N ILE A 46 20.90 -5.72 6.25
CA ILE A 46 22.36 -5.61 6.01
C ILE A 46 22.69 -5.05 4.61
N GLY A 47 21.90 -5.44 3.61
CA GLY A 47 22.01 -4.97 2.23
C GLY A 47 21.63 -3.50 2.00
N TYR A 48 20.95 -2.82 2.93
CA TYR A 48 20.66 -1.38 2.82
C TYR A 48 21.97 -0.58 2.89
N ASN A 49 22.79 -0.83 3.91
CA ASN A 49 24.05 -0.10 4.13
C ASN A 49 25.00 -0.26 2.92
N SER A 50 25.08 -1.48 2.38
CA SER A 50 25.94 -1.79 1.22
C SER A 50 25.59 -1.00 -0.05
N ILE A 51 24.32 -0.59 -0.21
CA ILE A 51 23.85 0.10 -1.43
C ILE A 51 23.69 1.60 -1.20
N PHE A 52 23.26 2.02 -0.02
CA PHE A 52 22.82 3.40 0.22
C PHE A 52 23.66 4.19 1.24
N GLN A 53 24.45 3.53 2.11
CA GLN A 53 25.26 4.22 3.12
C GLN A 53 26.75 4.33 2.79
N ASN A 54 27.31 3.38 2.02
CA ASN A 54 28.72 3.44 1.61
C ASN A 54 28.95 4.49 0.49
N GLN A 55 28.90 5.76 0.84
CA GLN A 55 29.25 6.88 -0.04
C GLN A 55 30.74 7.26 0.05
N ASN A 56 31.48 6.70 1.01
CA ASN A 56 32.92 6.96 1.17
C ASN A 56 33.74 5.86 0.51
N ILE A 57 34.03 6.03 -0.78
CA ILE A 57 35.22 5.43 -1.37
C ILE A 57 35.98 6.57 -2.04
N ASN A 58 36.94 7.14 -1.29
CA ASN A 58 38.04 7.89 -1.88
C ASN A 58 38.57 7.05 -3.05
N PRO A 59 38.55 7.55 -4.29
CA PRO A 59 38.91 6.76 -5.44
C PRO A 59 40.42 6.50 -5.40
N THR A 60 40.83 5.36 -4.86
CA THR A 60 42.17 4.84 -5.16
C THR A 60 42.14 4.41 -6.62
N ASN A 61 42.84 5.20 -7.43
CA ASN A 61 43.03 5.04 -8.85
C ASN A 61 43.50 3.63 -9.21
N ILE A 62 42.59 2.75 -9.62
CA ILE A 62 42.93 1.54 -10.36
C ILE A 62 42.01 1.46 -11.58
N ILE A 63 42.60 1.65 -12.75
CA ILE A 63 41.99 1.58 -14.07
C ILE A 63 41.63 0.10 -14.35
N ARG A 64 40.50 -0.34 -13.82
CA ARG A 64 39.76 -1.52 -14.33
C ARG A 64 38.44 -0.99 -14.85
N LYS A 65 37.94 -1.52 -15.98
CA LYS A 65 36.60 -1.22 -16.54
C LYS A 65 35.61 -1.18 -15.38
N LYS A 66 35.27 0.02 -14.93
CA LYS A 66 34.61 0.21 -13.65
C LYS A 66 33.15 -0.18 -13.87
N ILE A 67 32.80 -1.39 -13.43
CA ILE A 67 31.40 -1.84 -13.42
C ILE A 67 30.62 -0.76 -12.68
N THR A 68 29.60 -0.20 -13.33
CA THR A 68 28.76 0.83 -12.73
C THR A 68 28.19 0.29 -11.42
N PRO A 69 28.40 0.97 -10.27
CA PRO A 69 27.84 0.54 -9.01
C PRO A 69 26.33 0.34 -9.11
N LEU A 70 25.82 -0.64 -8.35
CA LEU A 70 24.39 -0.95 -8.31
C LEU A 70 23.55 0.26 -7.91
N HIS A 71 24.05 1.04 -6.95
CA HIS A 71 23.44 2.30 -6.51
C HIS A 71 23.26 3.29 -7.67
N ASP A 72 24.31 3.51 -8.45
CA ASP A 72 24.30 4.49 -9.54
C ASP A 72 23.38 4.05 -10.66
N THR A 73 23.39 2.74 -10.96
CA THR A 73 22.44 2.13 -11.91
C THR A 73 21.01 2.28 -11.41
N PHE A 74 20.74 2.00 -10.14
CA PHE A 74 19.42 2.18 -9.54
C PHE A 74 18.97 3.66 -9.59
N SER A 75 19.82 4.61 -9.22
CA SER A 75 19.55 6.05 -9.27
C SER A 75 19.26 6.52 -10.70
N HIS A 76 20.04 6.06 -11.67
CA HIS A 76 19.79 6.33 -13.09
C HIS A 76 18.45 5.76 -13.56
N LEU A 77 18.09 4.54 -13.17
CA LEU A 77 16.79 3.96 -13.53
C LEU A 77 15.64 4.71 -12.87
N CYS A 78 15.76 5.12 -11.60
CA CYS A 78 14.76 5.92 -10.93
C CYS A 78 14.52 7.26 -11.64
N THR A 79 15.59 7.94 -12.09
CA THR A 79 15.45 9.21 -12.84
C THR A 79 14.88 8.99 -14.25
N LYS A 80 15.38 7.98 -14.98
CA LYS A 80 14.90 7.57 -16.31
C LYS A 80 13.39 7.32 -16.32
N PHE A 81 12.88 6.61 -15.32
CA PHE A 81 11.46 6.24 -15.23
C PHE A 81 10.63 7.17 -14.34
N LYS A 82 11.22 8.26 -13.82
CA LYS A 82 10.58 9.20 -12.87
C LYS A 82 9.94 8.49 -11.67
N ILE A 83 10.60 7.45 -11.15
CA ILE A 83 10.11 6.66 -10.03
C ILE A 83 10.37 7.42 -8.73
N HIS A 84 9.30 7.72 -8.02
CA HIS A 84 9.40 8.30 -6.69
C HIS A 84 9.70 7.20 -5.66
N THR A 85 10.85 7.30 -4.97
CA THR A 85 11.30 6.28 -4.01
C THR A 85 11.05 6.65 -2.54
N SER A 86 10.19 7.63 -2.24
CA SER A 86 9.79 7.88 -0.85
C SER A 86 8.94 6.72 -0.36
N ILE A 87 9.58 5.73 0.24
CA ILE A 87 8.92 4.51 0.66
C ILE A 87 8.55 4.67 2.13
N LYS A 88 7.31 4.34 2.50
CA LYS A 88 7.01 4.07 3.92
C LYS A 88 7.79 2.82 4.32
N ASN A 89 8.52 2.89 5.43
CA ASN A 89 9.32 1.77 5.90
C ASN A 89 8.48 0.50 5.98
N LYS A 90 8.96 -0.56 5.34
CA LYS A 90 8.38 -1.90 5.45
C LYS A 90 8.61 -2.41 6.86
N ILE A 91 7.54 -2.88 7.49
CA ILE A 91 7.64 -3.61 8.75
C ILE A 91 8.22 -4.98 8.43
N THR A 92 9.48 -5.21 8.82
CA THR A 92 10.17 -6.47 8.56
C THR A 92 9.77 -7.56 9.55
N PHE A 93 9.34 -7.18 10.75
CA PHE A 93 8.91 -8.09 11.81
C PHE A 93 7.67 -7.52 12.48
N GLN A 94 6.64 -8.35 12.65
CA GLN A 94 5.47 -7.96 13.42
C GLN A 94 5.86 -7.78 14.89
N LYS A 95 5.41 -6.66 15.47
CA LYS A 95 5.68 -6.31 16.87
C LYS A 95 4.77 -7.05 17.85
N PHE A 96 3.70 -7.67 17.36
CA PHE A 96 2.72 -8.38 18.16
C PHE A 96 2.63 -9.85 17.76
N PRO A 97 2.28 -10.74 18.70
CA PRO A 97 2.09 -12.14 18.40
C PRO A 97 0.86 -12.35 17.50
N PRO A 98 1.00 -12.99 16.33
CA PRO A 98 -0.08 -13.13 15.35
C PRO A 98 -1.28 -13.94 15.87
N TRP A 99 -1.08 -14.84 16.84
CA TRP A 99 -2.16 -15.64 17.44
C TRP A 99 -3.07 -14.83 18.37
N LEU A 100 -2.67 -13.62 18.79
CA LEU A 100 -3.54 -12.71 19.56
C LEU A 100 -4.24 -11.69 18.66
N TRP A 101 -3.94 -11.68 17.36
CA TRP A 101 -4.50 -10.70 16.44
C TRP A 101 -5.96 -11.01 16.15
N LYS A 102 -6.83 -10.08 16.54
CA LYS A 102 -8.25 -10.11 16.21
C LYS A 102 -8.75 -8.68 16.13
N ILE A 103 -9.51 -8.39 15.09
CA ILE A 103 -10.29 -7.15 15.00
C ILE A 103 -11.75 -7.45 15.35
N GLN A 104 -12.41 -6.48 15.97
CA GLN A 104 -13.86 -6.52 16.12
C GLN A 104 -14.48 -6.01 14.82
N LEU A 105 -15.17 -6.89 14.10
CA LEU A 105 -15.78 -6.58 12.82
C LEU A 105 -17.26 -6.95 12.84
N ASN A 106 -18.11 -5.95 12.65
CA ASN A 106 -19.54 -6.11 12.43
C ASN A 106 -19.82 -6.28 10.93
N THR A 107 -20.52 -7.36 10.57
CA THR A 107 -20.94 -7.68 9.20
C THR A 107 -22.43 -7.98 9.13
N GLU A 108 -23.22 -7.56 10.12
CA GLU A 108 -24.65 -7.90 10.21
C GLU A 108 -25.44 -7.43 8.99
N LEU A 109 -25.02 -6.35 8.31
CA LEU A 109 -25.69 -5.87 7.10
C LEU A 109 -25.46 -6.76 5.88
N THR A 110 -24.49 -7.68 5.90
CA THR A 110 -24.25 -8.65 4.81
C THR A 110 -25.41 -9.62 4.60
N GLN A 111 -26.28 -9.81 5.61
CA GLN A 111 -27.44 -10.69 5.49
C GLN A 111 -28.51 -10.15 4.52
N TYR A 112 -28.47 -8.85 4.21
CA TYR A 112 -29.44 -8.22 3.31
C TYR A 112 -28.87 -8.11 1.90
N ASN A 113 -29.61 -8.66 0.92
CA ASN A 113 -29.25 -8.50 -0.48
C ASN A 113 -29.60 -7.07 -0.94
N LYS A 114 -28.58 -6.30 -1.35
CA LYS A 114 -28.71 -4.90 -1.81
C LYS A 114 -29.62 -4.73 -3.03
N HIS A 115 -29.81 -5.77 -3.84
CA HIS A 115 -30.65 -5.73 -5.04
C HIS A 115 -32.10 -6.12 -4.79
N GLU A 116 -32.36 -6.88 -3.74
CA GLU A 116 -33.70 -7.40 -3.42
C GLU A 116 -34.35 -6.64 -2.27
N THR A 117 -33.54 -6.12 -1.34
CA THR A 117 -34.02 -5.45 -0.14
C THR A 117 -34.22 -3.97 -0.41
N ASN A 118 -35.35 -3.41 0.04
CA ASN A 118 -35.59 -1.97 -0.06
C ASN A 118 -34.48 -1.19 0.69
N PRO A 119 -33.83 -0.19 0.07
CA PRO A 119 -32.79 0.61 0.73
C PRO A 119 -33.22 1.21 2.07
N THR A 120 -34.50 1.54 2.25
CA THR A 120 -35.02 2.07 3.53
C THR A 120 -34.88 1.08 4.68
N VAL A 121 -35.03 -0.23 4.42
CA VAL A 121 -34.88 -1.30 5.41
C VAL A 121 -33.41 -1.43 5.83
N ILE A 122 -32.48 -1.42 4.86
CA ILE A 122 -31.03 -1.45 5.14
C ILE A 122 -30.63 -0.23 5.98
N ILE A 123 -31.09 0.96 5.62
CA ILE A 123 -30.83 2.20 6.38
C ILE A 123 -31.42 2.11 7.79
N SER A 124 -32.62 1.55 7.94
CA SER A 124 -33.26 1.37 9.25
C SER A 124 -32.42 0.44 10.14
N HIS A 125 -32.00 -0.71 9.62
CA HIS A 125 -31.16 -1.64 10.37
C HIS A 125 -29.79 -1.06 10.70
N PHE A 126 -29.17 -0.31 9.77
CA PHE A 126 -27.94 0.41 10.07
C PHE A 126 -28.13 1.35 11.27
N LYS A 127 -29.18 2.18 11.26
CA LYS A 127 -29.49 3.10 12.37
C LYS A 127 -29.74 2.36 13.68
N GLU A 128 -30.45 1.24 13.62
CA GLU A 128 -30.71 0.37 14.77
C GLU A 128 -29.41 -0.19 15.36
N ILE A 129 -28.50 -0.72 14.53
CA ILE A 129 -27.19 -1.22 14.96
C ILE A 129 -26.39 -0.10 15.63
N ILE A 130 -26.35 1.08 15.00
CA ILE A 130 -25.65 2.25 15.53
C ILE A 130 -26.22 2.65 16.90
N GLN A 131 -27.54 2.71 17.04
CA GLN A 131 -28.19 3.13 18.28
C GLN A 131 -28.06 2.09 19.40
N ASN A 132 -28.13 0.80 19.06
CA ASN A 132 -28.14 -0.27 20.06
C ASN A 132 -26.74 -0.71 20.49
N LYS A 133 -25.80 -0.83 19.54
CA LYS A 133 -24.45 -1.38 19.79
C LYS A 133 -23.36 -0.31 19.87
N TYR A 134 -23.56 0.82 19.18
CA TYR A 134 -22.53 1.83 18.97
C TYR A 134 -22.92 3.23 19.46
N SER A 135 -23.89 3.33 20.39
CA SER A 135 -24.38 4.62 20.89
C SER A 135 -23.31 5.46 21.58
N ASN A 136 -22.30 4.82 22.18
CA ASN A 136 -21.16 5.46 22.82
C ASN A 136 -19.90 5.54 21.92
N PHE A 137 -19.99 5.10 20.67
CA PHE A 137 -18.87 5.12 19.73
C PHE A 137 -18.89 6.39 18.88
N SER A 138 -17.71 6.99 18.69
CA SER A 138 -17.54 8.02 17.67
C SER A 138 -17.35 7.37 16.31
N GLN A 139 -18.16 7.76 15.33
CA GLN A 139 -18.18 7.17 14.01
C GLN A 139 -17.22 7.90 13.08
N ILE A 140 -16.45 7.15 12.31
CA ILE A 140 -15.66 7.66 11.18
C ILE A 140 -15.97 6.81 9.95
N TYR A 141 -16.24 7.50 8.86
CA TYR A 141 -16.59 6.89 7.58
C TYR A 141 -15.38 7.00 6.66
N THR A 142 -15.05 5.89 6.01
CA THR A 142 -13.97 5.84 5.02
C THR A 142 -14.52 5.38 3.69
N ASP A 143 -14.00 5.97 2.62
CA ASP A 143 -14.38 5.62 1.25
C ASP A 143 -13.18 5.84 0.34
N ALA A 144 -13.06 5.02 -0.70
CA ALA A 144 -12.09 5.21 -1.74
C ALA A 144 -12.70 5.06 -3.13
N SER A 145 -12.14 5.81 -4.07
CA SER A 145 -12.62 5.80 -5.45
C SER A 145 -11.47 5.67 -6.44
N LYS A 146 -11.75 4.96 -7.53
CA LYS A 146 -10.85 4.83 -8.68
C LYS A 146 -11.62 5.17 -9.94
N SER A 147 -11.06 6.07 -10.74
CA SER A 147 -11.55 6.45 -12.06
C SER A 147 -10.42 6.37 -13.08
N GLN A 148 -10.73 6.62 -14.35
CA GLN A 148 -9.72 6.76 -15.40
C GLN A 148 -8.75 7.91 -15.12
N HIS A 149 -9.20 8.96 -14.41
CA HIS A 149 -8.42 10.19 -14.16
C HIS A 149 -7.61 10.16 -12.86
N GLY A 150 -7.79 9.14 -12.01
CA GLY A 150 -7.06 9.05 -10.77
C GLY A 150 -7.69 8.13 -9.75
N THR A 151 -6.96 7.95 -8.66
CA THR A 151 -7.39 7.19 -7.48
C THR A 151 -7.29 8.10 -6.27
N GLY A 152 -8.26 8.05 -5.37
CA GLY A 152 -8.27 8.85 -4.15
C GLY A 152 -9.02 8.16 -3.03
N PHE A 153 -8.88 8.68 -1.83
CA PHE A 153 -9.62 8.23 -0.66
C PHE A 153 -10.02 9.41 0.20
N ALA A 154 -11.05 9.20 1.01
CA ALA A 154 -11.56 10.19 1.93
C ALA A 154 -11.86 9.56 3.29
N ILE A 155 -11.74 10.38 4.33
CA ILE A 155 -12.24 10.07 5.66
C ILE A 155 -13.16 11.21 6.10
N ILE A 156 -14.28 10.85 6.71
CA ILE A 156 -15.30 11.78 7.19
C ILE A 156 -15.60 11.46 8.65
N LYS A 157 -15.43 12.46 9.51
CA LYS A 157 -15.82 12.40 10.92
C LYS A 157 -16.55 13.69 11.27
N ASP A 158 -17.79 13.59 11.69
CA ASP A 158 -18.67 14.74 11.97
C ASP A 158 -18.69 15.69 10.75
N GLU A 159 -18.26 16.95 10.93
CA GLU A 159 -18.15 17.94 9.84
C GLU A 159 -16.79 17.93 9.14
N THR A 160 -15.80 17.21 9.69
CA THR A 160 -14.44 17.18 9.14
C THR A 160 -14.36 16.18 7.99
N LYS A 161 -13.86 16.65 6.85
CA LYS A 161 -13.60 15.84 5.66
C LYS A 161 -12.14 15.98 5.29
N ILE A 162 -11.45 14.86 5.17
CA ILE A 162 -10.06 14.80 4.73
C ILE A 162 -10.02 13.99 3.45
N LEU A 163 -9.44 14.56 2.40
CA LEU A 163 -9.37 13.95 1.07
C LEU A 163 -7.92 13.88 0.61
N HIS A 164 -7.55 12.73 0.06
CA HIS A 164 -6.21 12.50 -0.47
C HIS A 164 -6.27 11.93 -1.87
N LYS A 165 -5.38 12.45 -2.73
CA LYS A 165 -5.15 11.93 -4.07
C LYS A 165 -3.94 10.99 -4.06
N LEU A 166 -4.13 9.80 -4.60
CA LEU A 166 -3.08 8.81 -4.81
C LEU A 166 -2.61 8.83 -6.27
N PRO A 167 -1.42 8.25 -6.57
CA PRO A 167 -1.00 8.01 -7.94
C PRO A 167 -2.07 7.27 -8.74
N GLN A 168 -2.22 7.60 -10.02
CA GLN A 168 -3.26 7.06 -10.89
C GLN A 168 -3.17 5.52 -11.02
N GLU A 169 -1.96 4.98 -10.91
CA GLU A 169 -1.61 3.57 -10.97
C GLU A 169 -2.07 2.79 -9.73
N SER A 170 -2.41 3.50 -8.64
CA SER A 170 -2.84 2.87 -7.39
C SER A 170 -4.11 2.05 -7.58
N ARG A 171 -4.18 0.86 -6.98
CA ARG A 171 -5.39 0.04 -7.03
C ARG A 171 -6.43 0.57 -6.05
N ILE A 172 -7.71 0.25 -6.31
CA ILE A 172 -8.79 0.59 -5.38
C ILE A 172 -8.51 0.03 -3.98
N PHE A 173 -8.11 -1.24 -3.90
CA PHE A 173 -7.69 -1.88 -2.64
C PHE A 173 -6.61 -1.11 -1.87
N THR A 174 -5.64 -0.51 -2.58
CA THR A 174 -4.59 0.31 -1.97
C THR A 174 -5.17 1.58 -1.36
N ALA A 175 -6.11 2.22 -2.06
CA ALA A 175 -6.77 3.43 -1.59
C ALA A 175 -7.64 3.17 -0.35
N GLU A 176 -8.38 2.06 -0.34
CA GLU A 176 -9.16 1.59 0.83
C GLU A 176 -8.27 1.39 2.06
N ASN A 177 -7.14 0.70 1.90
CA ASN A 177 -6.20 0.50 3.00
C ASN A 177 -5.59 1.83 3.48
N TYR A 178 -5.35 2.78 2.59
CA TYR A 178 -4.90 4.12 3.00
C TYR A 178 -6.00 4.89 3.73
N ALA A 179 -7.27 4.75 3.34
CA ALA A 179 -8.40 5.36 4.04
C ALA A 179 -8.48 4.86 5.49
N LEU A 180 -8.37 3.55 5.69
CA LEU A 180 -8.32 2.95 7.03
C LEU A 180 -7.11 3.43 7.84
N LEU A 181 -5.92 3.43 7.23
CA LEU A 181 -4.69 3.89 7.90
C LEU A 181 -4.80 5.35 8.34
N GLU A 182 -5.33 6.21 7.48
CA GLU A 182 -5.50 7.63 7.76
C GLU A 182 -6.57 7.86 8.83
N ALA A 183 -7.68 7.12 8.77
CA ALA A 183 -8.73 7.17 9.79
C ALA A 183 -8.16 6.85 11.18
N ILE A 184 -7.35 5.78 11.30
CA ILE A 184 -6.74 5.37 12.59
C ILE A 184 -5.74 6.42 13.11
N ARG A 185 -4.95 7.01 12.22
CA ARG A 185 -4.02 8.09 12.61
C ARG A 185 -4.77 9.34 13.06
N TYR A 186 -5.79 9.72 12.30
CA TYR A 186 -6.60 10.88 12.59
C TYR A 186 -7.31 10.75 13.94
N ILE A 187 -7.93 9.61 14.25
CA ILE A 187 -8.59 9.40 15.55
C ILE A 187 -7.58 9.37 16.71
N ASN A 188 -6.38 8.84 16.51
CA ASN A 188 -5.34 8.80 17.54
C ASN A 188 -4.86 10.21 17.89
N LEU A 189 -4.87 11.13 16.93
CA LEU A 189 -4.45 12.52 17.12
C LEU A 189 -5.56 13.43 17.65
N THR A 190 -6.81 13.24 17.21
CA THR A 190 -7.86 14.26 17.36
C THR A 190 -9.01 13.87 18.27
N SER A 191 -9.32 12.58 18.38
CA SER A 191 -10.53 12.16 19.11
C SER A 191 -10.26 12.07 20.61
N SER A 192 -11.13 12.65 21.43
CA SER A 192 -11.14 12.46 22.88
C SER A 192 -11.86 11.17 23.29
N ASN A 193 -12.72 10.62 22.42
CA ASN A 193 -13.42 9.36 22.68
C ASN A 193 -12.46 8.18 22.52
N ASN A 194 -12.59 7.21 23.43
CA ASN A 194 -11.85 5.95 23.42
C ASN A 194 -12.55 4.88 22.57
N ASN A 195 -13.86 4.96 22.38
CA ASN A 195 -14.63 4.00 21.59
C ASN A 195 -14.87 4.58 20.20
N ILE A 196 -14.31 3.94 19.17
CA ILE A 196 -14.33 4.42 17.79
C ILE A 196 -14.88 3.33 16.87
N LEU A 197 -15.84 3.70 16.04
CA LEU A 197 -16.38 2.83 15.00
C LEU A 197 -15.91 3.33 13.64
N ILE A 198 -15.16 2.49 12.92
CA ILE A 198 -14.75 2.76 11.54
C ILE A 198 -15.71 2.03 10.61
N VAL A 199 -16.47 2.79 9.83
CA VAL A 199 -17.41 2.26 8.82
C VAL A 199 -16.73 2.29 7.45
N ASN A 200 -16.59 1.12 6.82
CA ASN A 200 -15.86 0.95 5.57
C ASN A 200 -16.53 -0.08 4.67
N ASP A 201 -16.88 0.30 3.45
CA ASP A 201 -17.63 -0.53 2.51
C ASP A 201 -16.75 -1.53 1.71
N SER A 202 -15.43 -1.50 1.89
CA SER A 202 -14.52 -2.47 1.28
C SER A 202 -14.31 -3.71 2.16
N PHE A 203 -15.12 -4.74 1.91
CA PHE A 203 -14.98 -6.05 2.58
C PHE A 203 -13.58 -6.63 2.37
N SER A 204 -12.99 -6.44 1.18
CA SER A 204 -11.65 -6.91 0.87
C SER A 204 -10.56 -6.28 1.75
N ALA A 205 -10.69 -4.98 2.09
CA ALA A 205 -9.74 -4.30 2.96
C ALA A 205 -9.87 -4.79 4.41
N LEU A 206 -11.10 -4.97 4.89
CA LEU A 206 -11.38 -5.51 6.22
C LEU A 206 -10.92 -6.96 6.37
N GLN A 207 -11.16 -7.80 5.36
CA GLN A 207 -10.70 -9.18 5.33
C GLN A 207 -9.16 -9.26 5.30
N ALA A 208 -8.49 -8.38 4.54
CA ALA A 208 -7.03 -8.30 4.56
C ALA A 208 -6.50 -7.91 5.95
N LEU A 209 -7.21 -7.04 6.66
CA LEU A 209 -6.85 -6.62 8.02
C LEU A 209 -7.05 -7.74 9.05
N GLN A 210 -8.06 -8.59 8.88
CA GLN A 210 -8.26 -9.79 9.72
C GLN A 210 -7.09 -10.77 9.61
N ASN A 211 -6.39 -10.83 8.48
CA ASN A 211 -5.26 -11.73 8.29
C ASN A 211 -4.05 -11.28 9.13
N PRO A 212 -3.64 -12.05 10.16
CA PRO A 212 -2.48 -11.71 10.96
C PRO A 212 -1.16 -11.77 10.19
N PHE A 213 -1.08 -12.38 9.02
CA PHE A 213 0.16 -12.52 8.24
C PHE A 213 0.10 -11.78 6.91
N SER A 214 -0.55 -10.61 6.87
CA SER A 214 -0.66 -9.84 5.63
C SER A 214 0.72 -9.51 5.04
N THR A 215 0.90 -9.76 3.76
CA THR A 215 2.12 -9.41 3.00
C THR A 215 2.10 -7.95 2.54
N ASN A 216 0.95 -7.29 2.62
CA ASN A 216 0.76 -5.91 2.20
C ASN A 216 1.31 -4.94 3.26
N GLU A 217 2.21 -4.05 2.84
CA GLU A 217 2.91 -3.12 3.73
C GLU A 217 1.98 -2.09 4.38
N ILE A 218 0.91 -1.68 3.69
CA ILE A 218 -0.07 -0.74 4.24
C ILE A 218 -0.90 -1.45 5.30
N THR A 219 -1.37 -2.67 5.05
CA THR A 219 -2.08 -3.47 6.05
C THR A 219 -1.20 -3.72 7.27
N GLN A 220 0.08 -4.06 7.10
CA GLN A 220 1.02 -4.19 8.23
C GLN A 220 1.15 -2.90 9.04
N ASN A 221 1.18 -1.74 8.36
CA ASN A 221 1.19 -0.46 9.05
C ASN A 221 -0.10 -0.22 9.84
N ILE A 222 -1.26 -0.54 9.28
CA ILE A 222 -2.55 -0.48 10.00
C ILE A 222 -2.49 -1.36 11.25
N GLN A 223 -1.98 -2.59 11.13
CA GLN A 223 -1.86 -3.51 12.26
C GLN A 223 -0.95 -2.95 13.36
N SER A 224 0.16 -2.33 12.99
CA SER A 224 1.07 -1.69 13.94
C SER A 224 0.44 -0.48 14.63
N GLU A 225 -0.32 0.34 13.91
CA GLU A 225 -1.01 1.51 14.47
C GLU A 225 -2.12 1.06 15.43
N LEU A 226 -2.89 0.04 15.05
CA LEU A 226 -3.91 -0.57 15.92
C LEU A 226 -3.32 -1.16 17.18
N TYR A 227 -2.21 -1.88 17.08
CA TYR A 227 -1.54 -2.42 18.27
C TYR A 227 -1.01 -1.33 19.21
N SER A 228 -0.58 -0.20 18.65
CA SER A 228 -0.07 0.93 19.45
C SER A 228 -1.16 1.81 20.07
N THR A 229 -2.39 1.73 19.58
CA THR A 229 -3.47 2.56 20.09
C THR A 229 -3.98 2.05 21.44
N LYS A 230 -4.43 2.96 22.28
CA LYS A 230 -5.15 2.64 23.54
C LYS A 230 -6.67 2.69 23.37
N LYS A 231 -7.14 3.00 22.15
CA LYS A 231 -8.55 3.17 21.83
C LYS A 231 -9.17 1.82 21.50
N ASN A 232 -10.42 1.63 21.89
CA ASN A 232 -11.24 0.53 21.41
C ASN A 232 -11.74 0.89 20.01
N ILE A 233 -11.14 0.28 18.99
CA ILE A 233 -11.51 0.50 17.60
C ILE A 233 -12.24 -0.74 17.09
N GLU A 234 -13.48 -0.53 16.67
CA GLU A 234 -14.29 -1.54 16.00
C GLU A 234 -14.55 -1.14 14.55
N PHE A 235 -14.76 -2.14 13.71
CA PHE A 235 -15.01 -1.97 12.29
C PHE A 235 -16.41 -2.44 11.94
N MET A 236 -17.03 -1.79 10.97
CA MET A 236 -18.30 -2.23 10.39
C MET A 236 -18.22 -2.14 8.87
N TRP A 237 -18.71 -3.19 8.22
CA TRP A 237 -18.95 -3.23 6.78
C TRP A 237 -20.42 -2.93 6.48
#